data_AF-A0A4R4TY18-F1
#
_entry.id   AF-A0A4R4TY18-F1
#
_cell.length_a   1.000
_cell.length_b   1.000
_cell.length_c   1.000
_cell.angle_alpha   90.00
_cell.angle_beta   90.00
_cell.angle_gamma   90.00
#
_symmetry.space_group_name_H-M   'P 1'
#
loop_
_entity.id
_entity.type
_entity.pdbx_description
1 polymer ?
#
loop_
_entity_poly.entity_id
_entity_poly.type
_entity_poly.pdbx_seq_one_letter_code
_entity_poly.pdbx_strand_id
1 'polypeptide(L)'
;MTSPHHLAATAAGWSLHMARTRLQLLAEEEAAQITAEQLEAPEALRSPAWGRRHALGGHGDPTPSMVATADRPPRLNRWALLLARADRRITGVAAMLRLDGPDPLRLILDATPRALPGTAALVARHLADEDTWIRNAIGTGPARAPLPGIACPHCGERQLYVQTAGPVDAWTVVCATGRLCIGQGCPCGMPGAVEGVAHVWPRSVVISAIADARTDCRHQPRWER
;
A
#
# COMPACT_ATOMS: atom_id res chain seq x y z
N MET A 1 11.46 -14.54 19.53
CA MET A 1 12.09 -13.20 19.47
C MET A 1 11.80 -12.59 18.12
N THR A 2 11.26 -11.37 18.07
CA THR A 2 10.94 -10.68 16.82
C THR A 2 12.18 -9.92 16.33
N SER A 3 12.70 -10.29 15.17
CA SER A 3 13.87 -9.62 14.57
C SER A 3 13.45 -8.39 13.74
N PRO A 4 14.37 -7.47 13.40
CA PRO A 4 14.09 -6.34 12.52
C PRO A 4 13.42 -6.74 11.21
N HIS A 5 13.82 -7.88 10.63
CA HIS A 5 13.25 -8.38 9.38
C HIS A 5 11.78 -8.78 9.52
N HIS A 6 11.38 -9.34 10.66
CA HIS A 6 9.99 -9.67 10.94
C HIS A 6 9.14 -8.41 11.07
N LEU A 7 9.66 -7.38 11.74
CA LEU A 7 9.00 -6.09 11.88
C LEU A 7 8.82 -5.41 10.52
N ALA A 8 9.87 -5.38 9.71
CA ALA A 8 9.83 -4.82 8.36
C ALA A 8 8.84 -5.57 7.46
N ALA A 9 8.83 -6.91 7.51
CA ALA A 9 7.89 -7.73 6.74
C ALA A 9 6.43 -7.51 7.15
N THR A 10 6.17 -7.50 8.45
CA THR A 10 4.82 -7.26 9.00
C THR A 10 4.31 -5.87 8.59
N ALA A 11 5.14 -4.84 8.74
CA ALA A 11 4.74 -3.48 8.42
C ALA A 11 4.57 -3.26 6.91
N ALA A 12 5.42 -3.87 6.07
CA ALA A 12 5.25 -3.87 4.62
C ALA A 12 3.97 -4.61 4.19
N GLY A 13 3.65 -5.75 4.80
CA GLY A 13 2.42 -6.50 4.52
C GLY A 13 1.16 -5.71 4.86
N TRP A 14 1.12 -5.02 6.00
CA TRP A 14 0.01 -4.14 6.34
C TRP A 14 -0.07 -2.91 5.43
N SER A 15 1.07 -2.31 5.04
CA SER A 15 1.10 -1.19 4.10
C SER A 15 0.50 -1.58 2.75
N LEU A 16 0.92 -2.74 2.23
CA LEU A 16 0.40 -3.30 0.99
C LEU A 16 -1.08 -3.64 1.10
N HIS A 17 -1.52 -4.20 2.23
CA HIS A 17 -2.94 -4.50 2.46
C HIS A 17 -3.79 -3.23 2.29
N MET A 18 -3.41 -2.13 2.94
CA MET A 18 -4.12 -0.85 2.80
C MET A 18 -4.11 -0.30 1.37
N ALA A 19 -2.95 -0.33 0.71
CA ALA A 19 -2.82 0.14 -0.67
C ALA A 19 -3.70 -0.69 -1.63
N ARG A 20 -3.72 -2.02 -1.45
CA ARG A 20 -4.55 -2.96 -2.20
C ARG A 20 -6.04 -2.73 -1.96
N THR A 21 -6.46 -2.49 -0.72
CA THR A 21 -7.86 -2.16 -0.40
C THR A 21 -8.29 -0.88 -1.11
N ARG A 22 -7.45 0.17 -1.11
CA ARG A 22 -7.78 1.40 -1.86
C ARG A 22 -7.85 1.15 -3.37
N LEU A 23 -6.93 0.37 -3.91
CA LEU A 23 -6.92 -0.02 -5.31
C LEU A 23 -8.19 -0.81 -5.71
N GLN A 24 -8.67 -1.70 -4.84
CA GLN A 24 -9.91 -2.43 -5.05
C GLN A 24 -11.12 -1.49 -5.13
N LEU A 25 -11.22 -0.53 -4.21
CA LEU A 25 -12.28 0.50 -4.26
C LEU A 25 -12.24 1.29 -5.57
N LEU A 26 -11.06 1.69 -6.03
CA LEU A 26 -10.91 2.38 -7.32
C LEU A 26 -11.35 1.51 -8.51
N ALA A 27 -11.10 0.20 -8.46
CA ALA A 27 -11.55 -0.73 -9.47
C ALA A 27 -13.07 -0.89 -9.47
N GLU A 28 -13.71 -0.95 -8.30
CA GLU A 28 -15.16 -1.00 -8.16
C GLU A 28 -15.81 0.31 -8.64
N GLU A 29 -15.26 1.47 -8.26
CA GLU A 29 -15.69 2.79 -8.72
C GLU A 29 -15.62 2.92 -10.26
N GLU A 30 -14.51 2.51 -10.88
CA GLU A 30 -14.38 2.55 -12.35
C GLU A 30 -15.28 1.53 -13.06
N ALA A 31 -15.54 0.36 -12.46
CA ALA A 31 -16.48 -0.60 -13.01
C ALA A 31 -17.91 -0.02 -13.04
N ALA A 32 -18.33 0.63 -11.95
CA ALA A 32 -19.64 1.30 -11.89
C ALA A 32 -19.75 2.42 -12.92
N GLN A 33 -18.67 3.20 -13.13
CA GLN A 33 -18.63 4.22 -14.18
C GLN A 33 -18.77 3.61 -15.58
N ILE A 34 -18.02 2.54 -15.88
CA ILE A 34 -18.10 1.86 -17.20
C ILE A 34 -19.51 1.34 -17.45
N THR A 35 -20.17 0.75 -16.44
CA THR A 35 -21.55 0.29 -16.55
C THR A 35 -22.52 1.47 -16.77
N ALA A 36 -22.34 2.60 -16.08
CA ALA A 36 -23.17 3.79 -16.28
C ALA A 36 -23.02 4.34 -17.71
N GLU A 37 -21.78 4.45 -18.22
CA GLU A 37 -21.49 4.88 -19.60
C GLU A 37 -22.14 3.96 -20.66
N GLN A 38 -22.28 2.66 -20.36
CA GLN A 38 -22.96 1.70 -21.24
C GLN A 38 -24.49 1.80 -21.21
N LEU A 39 -25.05 2.32 -20.12
CA LEU A 39 -26.50 2.49 -19.94
C LEU A 39 -26.99 3.86 -20.41
N GLU A 40 -26.11 4.87 -20.51
CA GLU A 40 -26.44 6.15 -21.12
C GLU A 40 -26.85 5.93 -22.58
N ALA A 41 -28.08 6.32 -22.90
CA ALA A 41 -28.57 6.26 -24.28
C ALA A 41 -27.62 7.10 -25.16
N PRO A 42 -27.15 6.56 -26.30
CA PRO A 42 -26.32 7.32 -27.21
C PRO A 42 -27.05 8.61 -27.54
N GLU A 43 -26.39 9.75 -27.33
CA GLU A 43 -26.93 11.05 -27.70
C GLU A 43 -27.40 10.91 -29.14
N ALA A 44 -28.72 11.01 -29.35
CA ALA A 44 -29.30 10.85 -30.67
C ALA A 44 -28.59 11.86 -31.56
N LEU A 45 -27.70 11.36 -32.43
CA LEU A 45 -26.93 12.17 -33.36
C LEU A 45 -27.96 13.06 -34.06
N ARG A 46 -28.00 14.34 -33.66
CA ARG A 46 -28.81 15.33 -34.34
C ARG A 46 -28.14 15.46 -35.69
N SER A 47 -28.65 14.68 -36.65
CA SER A 47 -28.34 14.87 -38.05
C SER A 47 -28.49 16.37 -38.30
N PRO A 48 -27.41 17.10 -38.68
CA PRO A 48 -27.59 18.44 -39.17
C PRO A 48 -28.49 18.26 -40.40
N ALA A 49 -29.74 18.69 -40.29
CA ALA A 49 -30.74 18.55 -41.32
C ALA A 49 -30.16 19.12 -42.63
N TRP A 50 -29.61 18.24 -43.47
CA TRP A 50 -29.28 18.60 -44.83
C TRP A 50 -30.59 18.99 -45.49
N GLY A 51 -30.62 20.23 -45.97
CA GLY A 51 -31.82 20.97 -46.33
C GLY A 51 -32.82 20.22 -47.19
N ARG A 52 -34.07 20.74 -47.16
CA ARG A 52 -35.17 20.37 -48.05
C ARG A 52 -34.66 20.11 -49.48
N ARG A 53 -34.54 18.84 -49.85
CA ARG A 53 -34.53 18.43 -51.25
C ARG A 53 -35.94 18.04 -51.61
N HIS A 54 -36.57 18.85 -52.46
CA HIS A 54 -37.68 18.38 -53.27
C HIS A 54 -37.13 17.35 -54.25
N ALA A 55 -37.31 16.07 -53.96
CA ALA A 55 -37.07 15.00 -54.92
C ALA A 55 -38.21 13.99 -54.83
N LEU A 56 -39.11 14.10 -55.80
CA LEU A 56 -40.06 13.06 -56.17
C LEU A 56 -39.29 11.84 -56.68
N GLY A 57 -39.61 10.67 -56.15
CA GLY A 57 -39.40 9.38 -56.82
C GLY A 57 -38.20 8.55 -56.34
N GLY A 58 -38.47 7.30 -55.98
CA GLY A 58 -37.48 6.21 -56.00
C GLY A 58 -37.42 5.39 -54.72
N HIS A 59 -37.86 4.14 -54.80
CA HIS A 59 -37.86 3.12 -53.76
C HIS A 59 -36.48 2.82 -53.13
N GLY A 60 -36.50 2.49 -51.83
CA GLY A 60 -35.41 1.80 -51.12
C GLY A 60 -35.20 2.37 -49.73
N ASP A 61 -35.77 1.71 -48.71
CA ASP A 61 -35.75 2.08 -47.30
C ASP A 61 -34.42 2.69 -46.82
N PRO A 62 -34.43 3.88 -46.19
CA PRO A 62 -33.36 4.20 -45.28
C PRO A 62 -33.61 3.33 -44.05
N THR A 63 -32.73 2.37 -43.76
CA THR A 63 -32.61 1.81 -42.40
C THR A 63 -31.76 2.78 -41.60
N PRO A 64 -32.30 3.79 -40.90
CA PRO A 64 -31.51 4.79 -40.22
C PRO A 64 -31.47 4.38 -38.74
N SER A 65 -30.92 3.20 -38.43
CA SER A 65 -30.94 2.75 -37.03
C SER A 65 -29.96 1.64 -36.65
N MET A 66 -28.82 1.49 -37.32
CA MET A 66 -27.80 0.52 -36.85
C MET A 66 -26.34 0.97 -36.90
N VAL A 67 -26.03 2.17 -37.39
CA VAL A 67 -24.63 2.63 -37.53
C VAL A 67 -24.21 3.66 -36.47
N ALA A 68 -25.15 4.25 -35.72
CA ALA A 68 -24.80 5.26 -34.72
C ALA A 68 -24.31 4.68 -33.37
N THR A 69 -24.46 3.36 -33.16
CA THR A 69 -24.12 2.70 -31.89
C THR A 69 -23.04 1.64 -32.04
N ALA A 70 -22.53 1.40 -33.25
CA ALA A 70 -21.55 0.37 -33.51
C ALA A 70 -20.14 0.87 -33.12
N ASP A 71 -19.53 0.11 -32.21
CA ASP A 71 -18.09 0.08 -31.92
C ASP A 71 -17.46 1.27 -31.17
N ARG A 72 -18.03 1.67 -30.04
CA ARG A 72 -17.13 2.11 -28.96
C ARG A 72 -16.56 0.84 -28.30
N PRO A 73 -15.27 0.53 -28.46
CA PRO A 73 -14.69 -0.63 -27.79
C PRO A 73 -14.91 -0.50 -26.29
N PRO A 74 -15.23 -1.60 -25.58
CA PRO A 74 -15.49 -1.53 -24.15
C PRO A 74 -14.25 -0.96 -23.45
N ARG A 75 -14.46 0.13 -22.70
CA ARG A 75 -13.42 0.74 -21.91
C ARG A 75 -12.89 -0.30 -20.92
N LEU A 76 -11.57 -0.50 -20.91
CA LEU A 76 -10.93 -1.39 -19.96
C LEU A 76 -10.82 -0.70 -18.59
N ASN A 77 -11.14 -1.45 -17.53
CA ASN A 77 -10.93 -1.02 -16.16
C ASN A 77 -9.44 -1.12 -15.82
N ARG A 78 -8.74 0.02 -15.82
CA ARG A 78 -7.28 0.06 -15.61
C ARG A 78 -6.91 -0.38 -14.18
N TRP A 79 -7.76 -0.07 -13.21
CA TRP A 79 -7.52 -0.40 -11.81
C TRP A 79 -7.70 -1.89 -11.55
N ALA A 80 -8.65 -2.54 -12.22
CA ALA A 80 -8.83 -3.99 -12.17
C ALA A 80 -7.64 -4.74 -12.79
N LEU A 81 -7.10 -4.25 -13.92
CA LEU A 81 -5.89 -4.82 -14.52
C LEU A 81 -4.69 -4.73 -13.59
N LEU A 82 -4.56 -3.59 -12.90
CA LEU A 82 -3.54 -3.40 -11.89
C LEU A 82 -3.76 -4.32 -10.67
N LEU A 83 -4.97 -4.38 -10.13
CA LEU A 83 -5.29 -5.26 -9.01
C LEU A 83 -4.96 -6.72 -9.33
N ALA A 84 -5.30 -7.20 -10.53
CA ALA A 84 -4.97 -8.55 -10.97
C ALA A 84 -3.45 -8.79 -11.07
N ARG A 85 -2.66 -7.77 -11.44
CA ARG A 85 -1.18 -7.86 -11.41
C ARG A 85 -0.67 -7.96 -9.98
N ALA A 86 -1.15 -7.11 -9.08
CA ALA A 86 -0.79 -7.14 -7.67
C ALA A 86 -1.11 -8.50 -7.04
N ASP A 87 -2.31 -9.03 -7.30
CA ASP A 87 -2.75 -10.33 -6.81
C ASP A 87 -1.83 -11.45 -7.32
N ARG A 88 -1.45 -11.46 -8.60
CA ARG A 88 -0.48 -12.44 -9.12
C ARG A 88 0.89 -12.34 -8.42
N ARG A 89 1.36 -11.12 -8.11
CA ARG A 89 2.62 -10.91 -7.39
C ARG A 89 2.54 -11.44 -5.96
N ILE A 90 1.47 -11.12 -5.24
CA ILE A 90 1.24 -11.59 -3.86
C ILE A 90 1.12 -13.12 -3.84
N THR A 91 0.35 -13.72 -4.75
CA THR A 91 0.24 -15.18 -4.89
C THR A 91 1.60 -15.81 -5.19
N GLY A 92 2.44 -15.18 -6.02
CA GLY A 92 3.81 -15.63 -6.25
C GLY A 92 4.65 -15.64 -4.98
N VAL A 93 4.53 -14.63 -4.12
CA VAL A 93 5.21 -14.59 -2.81
C VAL A 93 4.68 -15.69 -1.88
N ALA A 94 3.36 -15.87 -1.82
CA ALA A 94 2.75 -16.94 -1.02
C ALA A 94 3.23 -18.33 -1.49
N ALA A 95 3.31 -18.56 -2.80
CA ALA A 95 3.82 -19.80 -3.37
C ALA A 95 5.30 -20.05 -3.03
N MET A 96 6.15 -19.01 -3.01
CA MET A 96 7.54 -19.13 -2.53
C MET A 96 7.62 -19.58 -1.07
N LEU A 97 6.63 -19.20 -0.26
CA LEU A 97 6.50 -19.62 1.13
C LEU A 97 5.73 -20.95 1.31
N ARG A 98 5.29 -21.58 0.21
CA ARG A 98 4.44 -22.78 0.20
C ARG A 98 3.13 -22.59 0.97
N LEU A 99 2.52 -21.42 0.79
CA LEU A 99 1.24 -21.06 1.38
C LEU A 99 0.16 -21.09 0.30
N ASP A 100 -0.85 -21.93 0.52
CA ASP A 100 -1.99 -22.07 -0.39
C ASP A 100 -3.29 -21.70 0.33
N GLY A 101 -4.12 -20.87 -0.30
CA GLY A 101 -5.43 -20.51 0.22
C GLY A 101 -6.01 -19.23 -0.41
N PRO A 102 -7.24 -18.85 0.02
CA PRO A 102 -8.03 -17.83 -0.65
C PRO A 102 -7.55 -16.39 -0.42
N ASP A 103 -6.79 -16.14 0.66
CA ASP A 103 -6.25 -14.81 0.99
C ASP A 103 -4.72 -14.89 1.15
N PRO A 104 -3.95 -14.87 0.05
CA PRO A 104 -2.50 -15.04 0.06
C PRO A 104 -1.78 -13.99 0.92
N LEU A 105 -2.25 -12.75 0.94
CA LEU A 105 -1.63 -11.68 1.74
C LEU A 105 -1.80 -11.94 3.24
N ARG A 106 -2.99 -12.37 3.67
CA ARG A 106 -3.21 -12.77 5.06
C ARG A 106 -2.33 -13.95 5.45
N LEU A 107 -2.25 -14.97 4.61
CA LEU A 107 -1.40 -16.14 4.88
C LEU A 107 0.07 -15.72 5.05
N ILE A 108 0.57 -14.80 4.22
CA ILE A 108 1.92 -14.26 4.37
C ILE A 108 2.09 -13.55 5.72
N LEU A 109 1.13 -12.70 6.11
CA LEU A 109 1.16 -12.01 7.41
C LEU A 109 1.17 -13.00 8.59
N ASP A 110 0.33 -14.04 8.54
CA ASP A 110 0.22 -15.06 9.60
C ASP A 110 1.46 -15.99 9.67
N ALA A 111 2.13 -16.21 8.53
CA ALA A 111 3.35 -17.00 8.47
C ALA A 111 4.60 -16.20 8.87
N THR A 112 4.59 -14.88 8.66
CA THR A 112 5.76 -14.01 8.86
C THR A 112 6.42 -14.19 10.23
N PRO A 113 5.70 -14.19 11.38
CA PRO A 113 6.32 -14.34 12.70
C PRO A 113 7.10 -15.64 12.92
N ARG A 114 6.83 -16.68 12.11
CA ARG A 114 7.48 -18.00 12.19
C ARG A 114 8.55 -18.21 11.12
N ALA A 115 8.72 -17.24 10.20
CA ALA A 115 9.69 -17.34 9.13
C ALA A 115 11.13 -17.24 9.66
N LEU A 116 12.10 -17.74 8.89
CA LEU A 116 13.50 -17.44 9.16
C LEU A 116 13.75 -15.94 8.88
N PRO A 117 14.67 -15.27 9.61
CA PRO A 117 14.93 -13.84 9.41
C PRO A 117 15.28 -13.46 7.96
N GLY A 118 16.08 -14.28 7.26
CA GLY A 118 16.40 -14.06 5.85
C GLY A 118 15.19 -14.17 4.93
N THR A 119 14.29 -15.11 5.21
CA THR A 119 13.01 -15.23 4.50
C THR A 119 12.12 -14.02 4.77
N ALA A 120 12.01 -13.57 6.02
CA ALA A 120 11.28 -12.35 6.36
C ALA A 120 11.85 -11.11 5.64
N ALA A 121 13.18 -11.02 5.50
CA ALA A 121 13.82 -9.94 4.76
C ALA A 121 13.42 -9.92 3.27
N LEU A 122 13.41 -11.08 2.61
CA LEU A 122 12.98 -11.22 1.22
C LEU A 122 11.49 -10.88 1.06
N VAL A 123 10.65 -11.39 1.96
CA VAL A 123 9.21 -11.07 1.98
C VAL A 123 9.00 -9.58 2.13
N ALA A 124 9.66 -8.94 3.11
CA ALA A 124 9.57 -7.49 3.33
C ALA A 124 9.87 -6.70 2.06
N ARG A 125 10.95 -7.07 1.35
CA ARG A 125 11.34 -6.42 0.10
C ARG A 125 10.27 -6.56 -0.98
N HIS A 126 9.80 -7.79 -1.24
CA HIS A 126 8.78 -8.01 -2.28
C HIS A 126 7.47 -7.28 -1.98
N LEU A 127 7.04 -7.25 -0.72
CA LEU A 127 5.82 -6.55 -0.32
C LEU A 127 5.99 -5.02 -0.41
N ALA A 128 7.14 -4.49 0.00
CA ALA A 128 7.44 -3.06 -0.08
C ALA A 128 7.57 -2.55 -1.52
N ASP A 129 8.18 -3.35 -2.41
CA ASP A 129 8.29 -3.04 -3.84
C ASP A 129 6.89 -2.95 -4.47
N GLU A 130 6.00 -3.90 -4.17
CA GLU A 130 4.64 -3.88 -4.68
C GLU A 130 3.79 -2.75 -4.08
N ASP A 131 3.91 -2.47 -2.79
CA ASP A 131 3.25 -1.34 -2.12
C ASP A 131 3.67 -0.01 -2.77
N THR A 132 4.97 0.19 -2.97
CA THR A 132 5.51 1.38 -3.63
C THR A 132 4.96 1.51 -5.05
N TRP A 133 4.92 0.41 -5.80
CA TRP A 133 4.39 0.40 -7.16
C TRP A 133 2.92 0.84 -7.18
N ILE A 134 2.07 0.24 -6.33
CA ILE A 134 0.63 0.55 -6.27
C ILE A 134 0.42 2.00 -5.86
N ARG A 135 1.07 2.44 -4.77
CA ARG A 135 0.96 3.81 -4.25
C ARG A 135 1.36 4.86 -5.28
N ASN A 136 2.42 4.62 -6.05
CA ASN A 136 2.83 5.49 -7.15
C ASN A 136 1.75 5.55 -8.25
N ALA A 137 1.15 4.42 -8.60
CA ALA A 137 0.11 4.37 -9.63
C ALA A 137 -1.18 5.09 -9.21
N ILE A 138 -1.56 5.03 -7.93
CA ILE A 138 -2.76 5.70 -7.41
C ILE A 138 -2.48 7.14 -6.89
N GLY A 139 -1.24 7.60 -6.94
CA GLY A 139 -0.85 8.95 -6.51
C GLY A 139 -0.91 9.18 -5.00
N THR A 140 -0.71 8.15 -4.18
CA THR A 140 -0.72 8.26 -2.71
C THR A 140 0.66 8.12 -2.10
N GLY A 141 0.93 8.84 -1.01
CA GLY A 141 2.17 8.68 -0.25
C GLY A 141 2.22 7.40 0.60
N PRO A 142 3.37 7.10 1.22
CA PRO A 142 3.52 5.97 2.15
C PRO A 142 2.64 6.14 3.40
N ALA A 143 2.15 5.02 3.95
CA ALA A 143 1.34 5.00 5.18
C ALA A 143 2.22 5.19 6.44
N ARG A 144 2.72 6.43 6.60
CA ARG A 144 3.55 6.81 7.74
C ARG A 144 3.27 8.23 8.22
N ALA A 145 3.49 8.46 9.51
CA ALA A 145 3.39 9.77 10.13
C ALA A 145 4.71 10.12 10.84
N PRO A 146 5.14 11.40 10.86
CA PRO A 146 6.30 11.81 11.64
C PRO A 146 6.04 11.55 13.13
N LEU A 147 7.10 11.18 13.85
CA LEU A 147 7.09 10.95 15.28
C LEU A 147 7.91 12.05 15.97
N PRO A 148 7.29 13.20 16.31
CA PRO A 148 8.02 14.35 16.81
C PRO A 148 8.54 14.15 18.24
N GLY A 149 9.65 14.81 18.54
CA GLY A 149 10.17 14.92 19.91
C GLY A 149 10.98 13.72 20.40
N ILE A 150 11.16 12.68 19.58
CA ILE A 150 11.89 11.46 19.95
C ILE A 150 13.16 11.39 19.11
N ALA A 151 14.31 11.38 19.78
CA ALA A 151 15.59 11.19 19.12
C ALA A 151 15.81 9.71 18.80
N CYS A 152 16.34 9.43 17.62
CA CYS A 152 16.80 8.11 17.26
C CYS A 152 17.97 7.72 18.20
N PRO A 153 17.91 6.56 18.89
CA PRO A 153 18.98 6.13 19.80
C PRO A 153 20.34 5.94 19.11
N HIS A 154 20.33 5.65 17.79
CA HIS A 154 21.54 5.48 17.01
C HIS A 154 22.16 6.80 16.54
N CYS A 155 21.39 7.67 15.87
CA CYS A 155 21.94 8.85 15.22
C CYS A 155 21.70 10.16 15.97
N GLY A 156 20.91 10.15 17.05
CA GLY A 156 20.52 11.35 17.81
C GLY A 156 19.51 12.26 17.11
N GLU A 157 19.27 12.06 15.82
CA GLU A 157 18.35 12.89 15.03
C GLU A 157 16.88 12.65 15.42
N ARG A 158 16.07 13.71 15.37
CA ARG A 158 14.62 13.66 15.65
C ARG A 158 13.79 13.39 14.39
N GLN A 159 14.29 12.50 13.54
CA GLN A 159 13.68 12.15 12.27
C GLN A 159 13.18 10.71 12.33
N LEU A 160 12.24 10.45 13.23
CA LEU A 160 11.54 9.18 13.32
C LEU A 160 10.18 9.29 12.65
N TYR A 161 9.71 8.20 12.06
CA TYR A 161 8.33 8.06 11.61
C TYR A 161 7.72 6.78 12.16
N VAL A 162 6.42 6.83 12.41
CA VAL A 162 5.61 5.65 12.69
C VAL A 162 5.05 5.15 11.37
N GLN A 163 5.25 3.88 11.05
CA GLN A 163 4.44 3.21 10.04
C GLN A 163 3.07 2.92 10.64
N THR A 164 2.04 3.54 10.06
CA THR A 164 0.68 3.55 10.61
C THR A 164 -0.25 2.60 9.86
N ALA A 165 0.33 1.65 9.12
CA ALA A 165 -0.45 0.66 8.40
C ALA A 165 -0.83 -0.49 9.32
N GLY A 166 -2.10 -0.91 9.25
CA GLY A 166 -2.62 -2.02 10.05
C GLY A 166 -3.00 -1.63 11.48
N PRO A 167 -3.23 -2.63 12.35
CA PRO A 167 -3.61 -2.41 13.74
C PRO A 167 -2.47 -1.80 14.56
N VAL A 168 -2.81 -1.06 15.61
CA VAL A 168 -1.87 -0.20 16.37
C VAL A 168 -0.73 -0.99 17.01
N ASP A 169 -0.97 -2.25 17.37
CA ASP A 169 0.01 -3.19 17.92
C ASP A 169 1.05 -3.64 16.89
N ALA A 170 0.71 -3.64 15.60
CA ALA A 170 1.62 -3.93 14.50
C ALA A 170 2.43 -2.71 14.03
N TRP A 171 2.14 -1.50 14.54
CA TRP A 171 2.84 -0.30 14.12
C TRP A 171 4.32 -0.35 14.52
N THR A 172 5.16 0.10 13.60
CA THR A 172 6.61 0.17 13.79
C THR A 172 7.10 1.60 13.74
N VAL A 173 8.18 1.88 14.44
CA VAL A 173 8.90 3.15 14.37
C VAL A 173 10.16 2.92 13.56
N VAL A 174 10.46 3.81 12.61
CA VAL A 174 11.62 3.70 11.74
C VAL A 174 12.38 5.01 11.69
N CYS A 175 13.70 4.92 11.62
CA CYS A 175 14.58 6.08 11.44
C CYS A 175 14.60 6.55 9.97
N ALA A 176 14.33 7.83 9.72
CA ALA A 176 14.29 8.41 8.37
C ALA A 176 15.65 8.76 7.79
N THR A 177 16.71 8.82 8.60
CA THR A 177 18.04 9.29 8.17
C THR A 177 18.77 8.35 7.21
N GLY A 178 18.22 7.15 6.95
CA GLY A 178 18.85 6.15 6.07
C GLY A 178 20.08 5.45 6.67
N ARG A 179 20.49 5.79 7.91
CA ARG A 179 21.60 5.11 8.59
C ARG A 179 21.19 3.69 8.98
N LEU A 180 22.01 2.73 8.55
CA LEU A 180 21.80 1.32 8.79
C LEU A 180 22.37 0.89 10.15
N CYS A 181 21.82 -0.17 10.69
CA CYS A 181 22.31 -0.82 11.90
C CYS A 181 23.69 -1.44 11.67
N ILE A 182 24.57 -1.34 12.66
CA ILE A 182 25.92 -1.94 12.64
C ILE A 182 25.96 -3.33 13.31
N GLY A 183 24.81 -3.93 13.60
CA GLY A 183 24.70 -5.26 14.22
C GLY A 183 24.82 -5.23 15.74
N GLN A 184 25.45 -6.25 16.32
CA GLN A 184 25.61 -6.38 17.77
C GLN A 184 26.45 -5.21 18.34
N GLY A 185 25.98 -4.62 19.44
CA GLY A 185 26.59 -3.41 20.02
C GLY A 185 26.16 -2.10 19.37
N CYS A 186 25.26 -2.13 18.38
CA CYS A 186 24.67 -0.91 17.82
C CYS A 186 23.92 -0.12 18.91
N PRO A 187 24.16 1.21 19.04
CA PRO A 187 23.44 2.07 19.99
C PRO A 187 21.92 2.12 19.79
N CYS A 188 21.41 1.57 18.67
CA CYS A 188 19.98 1.47 18.40
C CYS A 188 19.22 0.59 19.41
N GLY A 189 19.92 -0.24 20.19
CA GLY A 189 19.34 -1.09 21.23
C GLY A 189 18.32 -2.12 20.72
N MET A 190 18.32 -2.38 19.41
CA MET A 190 17.29 -3.20 18.78
C MET A 190 17.48 -4.68 19.13
N PRO A 191 16.46 -5.35 19.70
CA PRO A 191 16.51 -6.79 19.90
C PRO A 191 16.73 -7.52 18.57
N GLY A 192 17.72 -8.41 18.54
CA GLY A 192 18.10 -9.10 17.30
C GLY A 192 18.69 -8.18 16.23
N ALA A 193 19.42 -7.13 16.63
CA ALA A 193 20.12 -6.22 15.73
C ALA A 193 20.91 -6.98 14.65
N VAL A 194 20.64 -6.64 13.39
CA VAL A 194 21.30 -7.18 12.19
C VAL A 194 22.02 -6.05 11.48
N GLU A 195 23.26 -6.30 11.08
CA GLU A 195 24.06 -5.35 10.31
C GLU A 195 23.43 -5.06 8.94
N GLY A 196 23.49 -3.80 8.51
CA GLY A 196 23.00 -3.37 7.19
C GLY A 196 21.48 -3.20 7.10
N VAL A 197 20.73 -3.37 8.19
CA VAL A 197 19.27 -3.23 8.19
C VAL A 197 18.84 -1.86 8.72
N ALA A 198 17.78 -1.29 8.14
CA ALA A 198 17.20 -0.05 8.63
C ALA A 198 16.75 -0.19 10.09
N HIS A 199 16.91 0.89 10.86
CA HIS A 199 16.48 0.90 12.24
C HIS A 199 14.95 0.87 12.34
N VAL A 200 14.41 -0.23 12.87
CA VAL A 200 12.97 -0.46 13.05
C VAL A 200 12.71 -1.02 14.45
N TRP A 201 11.69 -0.50 15.11
CA TRP A 201 11.27 -0.94 16.44
C TRP A 201 9.76 -1.13 16.50
N PRO A 202 9.25 -2.02 17.37
CA PRO A 202 7.84 -1.99 17.72
C PRO A 202 7.49 -0.63 18.34
N ARG A 203 6.37 -0.04 17.96
CA ARG A 203 5.95 1.26 18.51
C ARG A 203 5.81 1.25 20.02
N SER A 204 5.30 0.16 20.59
CA SER A 204 5.14 0.00 22.04
C SER A 204 6.47 0.15 22.78
N VAL A 205 7.55 -0.44 22.28
CA VAL A 205 8.89 -0.36 22.89
C VAL A 205 9.40 1.09 22.93
N VAL A 206 9.22 1.84 21.83
CA VAL A 206 9.67 3.24 21.77
C VAL A 206 8.87 4.13 22.72
N ILE A 207 7.54 3.92 22.81
CA ILE A 207 6.68 4.73 23.66
C ILE A 207 6.89 4.42 25.14
N SER A 208 7.03 3.15 25.52
CA SER A 208 7.29 2.77 26.91
C SER A 208 8.61 3.34 27.40
N ALA A 209 9.68 3.26 26.59
CA ALA A 209 10.98 3.86 26.96
C ALA A 209 10.89 5.37 27.25
N ILE A 210 9.99 6.09 26.58
CA ILE A 210 9.76 7.52 26.83
C ILE A 210 8.91 7.75 28.06
N ALA A 211 7.91 6.90 28.30
CA ALA A 211 7.12 6.95 29.53
C ALA A 211 8.02 6.72 30.75
N ASP A 212 8.93 5.76 30.67
CA ASP A 212 9.91 5.46 31.72
C ASP A 212 10.86 6.63 31.94
N ALA A 213 11.44 7.19 30.86
CA ALA A 213 12.32 8.37 30.95
C ALA A 213 11.62 9.61 31.54
N ARG A 214 10.33 9.82 31.23
CA ARG A 214 9.53 10.91 31.81
C ARG A 214 9.20 10.70 33.29
N THR A 215 9.09 9.46 33.71
CA THR A 215 8.83 9.10 35.11
C THR A 215 10.10 9.23 35.94
N ASP A 216 11.24 8.85 35.38
CA ASP A 216 12.56 8.96 36.01
C ASP A 216 12.98 10.44 36.22
N CYS A 217 12.68 11.33 35.26
CA CYS A 217 12.84 12.77 35.46
C CYS A 217 11.95 13.38 36.55
N ARG A 218 10.86 12.71 36.96
CA ARG A 218 10.03 13.16 38.11
C ARG A 218 10.58 12.68 39.46
N HIS A 219 11.51 11.72 39.45
CA HIS A 219 12.13 11.15 40.65
C HIS A 219 13.60 11.53 40.84
N GLN A 220 14.20 12.33 39.95
CA GLN A 220 15.48 12.97 40.28
C GLN A 220 15.27 13.93 41.46
N PRO A 221 15.95 13.72 42.61
CA PRO A 221 15.92 14.66 43.70
C PRO A 221 16.47 16.00 43.17
N ARG A 222 15.71 17.09 43.36
CA ARG A 222 16.27 18.43 43.29
C ARG A 222 17.32 18.52 44.39
N TRP A 223 18.56 18.21 44.06
CA TRP A 223 19.68 18.63 44.89
C TRP A 223 19.77 20.14 44.72
N GLU A 224 19.29 20.83 45.74
CA GLU A 224 19.27 22.28 45.88
C GLU A 224 20.68 22.85 45.81
N ARG A 225 20.76 24.08 45.30
CA ARG A 225 21.98 24.90 45.17
C ARG A 225 22.49 25.35 46.53
#